data_AF-A0A2J4RKA6-F1
#
_entry.id   AF-A0A2J4RKA6-F1
#
_cell.length_a   1.000
_cell.length_b   1.000
_cell.length_c   1.000
_cell.angle_alpha   90.00
_cell.angle_beta   90.00
_cell.angle_gamma   90.00
#
_symmetry.space_group_name_H-M   'P 1'
#
loop_
_entity.id
_entity.type
_entity.pdbx_description
1 polymer ?
#
loop_
_entity_poly.entity_id
_entity_poly.type
_entity_poly.pdbx_seq_one_letter_code
_entity_poly.pdbx_strand_id
1 'polypeptide(L)'
;MSLLMPSRPIVINPDLAYSIGLNEAIALQQVNYWLKETTSGLERDGVRWIYNTTEQWLEQFPFWSESTLKRTFTRLKSLGVLKIEQLNKSQRDMTNYYTINYESELLDEVKVAKSKGSKCALPSGQNDTMEEVNMKRSTRSKRPAVIRSNWHDDPTENTTESTTDNKTPSCPVAEQPDETGPAITVLE
;
A
#
# COMPACT_ATOMS: atom_id res chain seq x y z
N MET A 1 6.23 24.96 -2.35
CA MET A 1 5.33 23.94 -1.75
C MET A 1 4.19 23.69 -2.72
N SER A 2 4.06 22.47 -3.25
CA SER A 2 2.97 22.13 -4.18
C SER A 2 1.72 21.76 -3.37
N LEU A 3 0.57 22.35 -3.72
CA LEU A 3 -0.76 21.97 -3.21
C LEU A 3 -1.35 20.76 -3.96
N LEU A 4 -0.62 20.22 -4.94
CA LEU A 4 -1.07 19.13 -5.78
C LEU A 4 -0.75 17.79 -5.12
N MET A 5 -1.75 16.92 -5.06
CA MET A 5 -1.54 15.52 -4.71
C MET A 5 -0.67 14.88 -5.83
N PRO A 6 0.51 14.33 -5.52
CA PRO A 6 1.39 13.74 -6.53
C PRO A 6 0.78 12.49 -7.18
N SER A 7 -0.18 11.85 -6.50
CA SER A 7 -0.96 10.72 -6.98
C SER A 7 -2.43 10.91 -6.67
N ARG A 8 -3.31 10.28 -7.45
CA ARG A 8 -4.76 10.38 -7.25
C ARG A 8 -5.15 9.64 -5.97
N PRO A 9 -5.90 10.28 -5.04
CA PRO A 9 -6.30 9.63 -3.80
C PRO A 9 -7.31 8.50 -4.06
N ILE A 10 -7.26 7.46 -3.23
CA ILE A 10 -8.28 6.42 -3.19
C ILE A 10 -9.52 7.01 -2.52
N VAL A 11 -10.61 7.12 -3.28
CA VAL A 11 -11.92 7.55 -2.78
C VAL A 11 -12.68 6.30 -2.34
N ILE A 12 -13.44 6.39 -1.24
CA ILE A 12 -14.25 5.26 -0.73
C ILE A 12 -15.61 5.82 -0.32
N ASN A 13 -16.68 5.14 -0.74
CA ASN A 13 -18.02 5.40 -0.22
C ASN A 13 -18.19 4.62 1.11
N PRO A 14 -18.42 5.30 2.26
CA PRO A 14 -18.60 4.64 3.55
C PRO A 14 -19.78 3.67 3.59
N ASP A 15 -20.88 3.99 2.91
CA ASP A 15 -22.09 3.15 2.87
C ASP A 15 -21.84 1.86 2.08
N LEU A 16 -21.04 1.96 1.01
CA LEU A 16 -20.55 0.79 0.29
C LEU A 16 -19.62 -0.05 1.18
N ALA A 17 -18.65 0.58 1.86
CA ALA A 17 -17.76 -0.13 2.77
C ALA A 17 -18.50 -0.83 3.91
N TYR A 18 -19.58 -0.22 4.41
CA TYR A 18 -20.45 -0.82 5.42
C TYR A 18 -21.21 -2.04 4.90
N SER A 19 -21.68 -2.01 3.65
CA SER A 19 -22.49 -3.09 3.06
C SER A 19 -21.68 -4.30 2.59
N ILE A 20 -20.54 -4.08 1.92
CA ILE A 20 -19.75 -5.16 1.30
C ILE A 20 -18.40 -5.44 1.98
N GLY A 21 -17.92 -4.52 2.82
CA GLY A 21 -16.61 -4.57 3.46
C GLY A 21 -15.66 -3.50 2.92
N LEU A 22 -14.71 -3.05 3.77
CA LEU A 22 -13.79 -1.97 3.43
C LEU A 22 -12.85 -2.32 2.26
N ASN A 23 -12.22 -3.49 2.30
CA ASN A 23 -11.29 -3.90 1.25
C ASN A 23 -12.02 -4.10 -0.08
N GLU A 24 -13.19 -4.73 -0.01
CA GLU A 24 -14.08 -4.95 -1.15
C GLU A 24 -14.52 -3.62 -1.77
N ALA A 25 -14.93 -2.64 -0.96
CA ALA A 25 -15.30 -1.32 -1.45
C ALA A 25 -14.12 -0.58 -2.09
N ILE A 26 -12.92 -0.65 -1.51
CA ILE A 26 -11.70 -0.06 -2.09
C ILE A 26 -11.42 -0.67 -3.47
N ALA A 27 -11.38 -2.01 -3.56
CA ALA A 27 -11.07 -2.70 -4.81
C ALA A 27 -12.14 -2.43 -5.88
N LEU A 28 -13.42 -2.47 -5.50
CA LEU A 28 -14.53 -2.22 -6.41
C LEU A 28 -14.52 -0.78 -6.94
N GLN A 29 -14.22 0.20 -6.07
CA GLN A 29 -14.12 1.59 -6.47
C GLN A 29 -12.95 1.82 -7.44
N GLN A 30 -11.83 1.15 -7.24
CA GLN A 30 -10.70 1.22 -8.17
C GLN A 30 -11.04 0.59 -9.53
N VAL A 31 -11.75 -0.54 -9.56
CA VAL A 31 -12.25 -1.14 -10.82
C VAL A 31 -13.20 -0.17 -11.54
N ASN A 32 -14.13 0.46 -10.81
CA ASN A 32 -15.06 1.45 -11.36
C ASN A 32 -14.33 2.64 -11.99
N TYR A 33 -13.25 3.10 -11.35
CA TYR A 33 -12.40 4.14 -11.89
C TYR A 33 -11.82 3.76 -13.26
N TRP A 34 -11.20 2.59 -13.37
CA TRP A 34 -10.63 2.14 -14.65
C TRP A 34 -11.68 1.94 -15.73
N LEU A 35 -12.87 1.44 -15.36
CA LEU A 35 -14.00 1.31 -16.27
C LEU A 35 -14.51 2.66 -16.81
N LYS A 36 -14.28 3.77 -16.09
CA LYS A 36 -14.70 5.12 -16.48
C LYS A 36 -13.60 5.90 -17.21
N GLU A 37 -12.39 5.89 -16.67
CA GLU A 37 -11.30 6.79 -17.09
C GLU A 37 -10.60 6.32 -18.37
N THR A 38 -10.40 5.00 -18.52
CA THR A 38 -9.57 4.50 -19.61
C THR A 38 -10.39 4.32 -20.87
N THR A 39 -9.94 4.80 -22.04
CA THR A 39 -10.55 4.49 -23.36
C THR A 39 -10.19 3.07 -23.83
N SER A 40 -9.01 2.60 -23.42
CA SER A 40 -8.44 1.27 -23.67
C SER A 40 -9.13 0.18 -22.82
N GLY A 41 -10.33 -0.20 -23.21
CA GLY A 41 -11.06 -1.34 -22.64
C GLY A 41 -11.44 -2.32 -23.74
N LEU A 42 -11.77 -3.55 -23.36
CA LEU A 42 -12.36 -4.51 -24.28
C LEU A 42 -13.88 -4.40 -24.15
N GLU A 43 -14.57 -4.09 -25.24
CA GLU A 43 -16.03 -4.18 -25.30
C GLU A 43 -16.40 -5.53 -25.89
N ARG A 44 -17.16 -6.33 -25.14
CA ARG A 44 -17.74 -7.59 -25.59
C ARG A 44 -19.19 -7.65 -25.17
N ASP A 45 -20.06 -7.99 -26.12
CA ASP A 45 -21.50 -8.12 -25.90
C ASP A 45 -22.16 -6.86 -25.31
N GLY A 46 -21.66 -5.67 -25.68
CA GLY A 46 -22.12 -4.38 -25.16
C GLY A 46 -21.70 -4.09 -23.71
N VAL A 47 -20.87 -4.95 -23.12
CA VAL A 47 -20.31 -4.78 -21.78
C VAL A 47 -18.85 -4.39 -21.88
N ARG A 48 -18.46 -3.39 -21.10
CA ARG A 48 -17.08 -2.92 -21.01
C ARG A 48 -16.29 -3.73 -19.99
N TRP A 49 -15.09 -4.14 -20.38
CA TRP A 49 -14.14 -4.87 -19.55
C TRP A 49 -12.80 -4.13 -19.47
N ILE A 50 -12.19 -4.16 -18.28
CA ILE A 50 -10.79 -3.79 -18.09
C ILE A 50 -9.96 -5.04 -17.91
N TYR A 51 -8.70 -5.02 -18.30
CA TYR A 51 -7.78 -6.12 -18.08
C TYR A 51 -6.66 -5.67 -17.14
N ASN A 52 -6.28 -6.54 -16.20
CA ASN A 52 -5.13 -6.32 -15.33
C ASN A 52 -4.55 -7.66 -14.86
N THR A 53 -3.24 -7.71 -14.69
CA THR A 53 -2.56 -8.79 -13.98
C THR A 53 -2.65 -8.57 -12.47
N THR A 54 -2.36 -9.61 -11.70
CA THR A 54 -2.26 -9.52 -10.24
C THR A 54 -1.21 -8.50 -9.80
N GLU A 55 -0.07 -8.44 -10.51
CA GLU A 55 1.04 -7.53 -10.22
C GLU A 55 0.63 -6.07 -10.42
N GLN A 56 -0.06 -5.76 -11.53
CA GLN A 56 -0.58 -4.41 -11.81
C GLN A 56 -1.60 -3.93 -10.75
N TRP A 57 -2.34 -4.85 -10.15
CA TRP A 57 -3.20 -4.52 -9.02
C TRP A 57 -2.41 -4.26 -7.73
N LEU A 58 -1.34 -5.00 -7.47
CA LEU A 58 -0.49 -4.78 -6.30
C LEU A 58 0.27 -3.45 -6.36
N GLU A 59 0.64 -2.98 -7.56
CA GLU A 59 1.20 -1.65 -7.75
C GLU A 59 0.22 -0.54 -7.33
N GLN A 60 -1.08 -0.74 -7.54
CA GLN A 60 -2.12 0.19 -7.11
C GLN A 60 -2.46 0.08 -5.63
N PHE A 61 -2.25 -1.09 -5.05
CA PHE A 61 -2.49 -1.39 -3.64
C PHE A 61 -1.20 -1.83 -2.94
N PRO A 62 -0.19 -0.94 -2.82
CA PRO A 62 1.12 -1.30 -2.26
C PRO A 62 1.05 -1.69 -0.77
N PHE A 63 -0.08 -1.47 -0.13
CA PHE A 63 -0.38 -1.83 1.26
C PHE A 63 -1.10 -3.19 1.39
N TRP A 64 -1.35 -3.90 0.30
CA TRP A 64 -1.95 -5.24 0.31
C TRP A 64 -0.94 -6.32 -0.11
N SER A 65 -1.09 -7.49 0.49
CA SER A 65 -0.45 -8.71 0.00
C SER A 65 -1.23 -9.30 -1.19
N GLU A 66 -0.57 -10.16 -1.97
CA GLU A 66 -1.23 -10.93 -3.04
C GLU A 66 -2.40 -11.78 -2.49
N SER A 67 -2.24 -12.34 -1.29
CA SER A 67 -3.29 -13.12 -0.62
C SER A 67 -4.51 -12.26 -0.27
N THR A 68 -4.30 -11.03 0.19
CA THR A 68 -5.38 -10.08 0.48
C THR A 68 -6.12 -9.71 -0.79
N LEU A 69 -5.37 -9.38 -1.86
CA LEU A 69 -5.93 -9.07 -3.16
C LEU A 69 -6.81 -10.22 -3.69
N LYS A 70 -6.27 -11.44 -3.75
CA LYS A 70 -7.01 -12.63 -4.21
C LYS A 70 -8.27 -12.87 -3.39
N ARG A 71 -8.19 -12.74 -2.06
CA ARG A 71 -9.34 -12.90 -1.15
C ARG A 71 -10.41 -11.86 -1.45
N THR A 72 -10.05 -10.59 -1.60
CA THR A 72 -10.97 -9.49 -1.87
C THR A 72 -11.68 -9.68 -3.21
N PHE A 73 -10.95 -9.97 -4.29
CA PHE A 73 -11.55 -10.21 -5.62
C PHE A 73 -12.45 -11.45 -5.64
N THR A 74 -12.05 -12.53 -4.94
CA THR A 74 -12.89 -13.72 -4.79
C THR A 74 -14.18 -13.40 -4.03
N ARG A 75 -14.10 -12.56 -2.98
CA ARG A 75 -15.27 -12.12 -2.22
C ARG A 75 -16.21 -11.28 -3.08
N LEU A 76 -15.69 -10.30 -3.82
CA LEU A 76 -16.48 -9.48 -4.76
C LEU A 76 -17.17 -10.32 -5.83
N LYS A 77 -16.47 -11.34 -6.37
CA LYS A 77 -17.07 -12.31 -7.30
C LYS A 77 -18.20 -13.11 -6.65
N SER A 78 -18.01 -13.58 -5.42
CA SER A 78 -19.04 -14.33 -4.68
C SER A 78 -20.28 -13.48 -4.35
N LEU A 79 -20.11 -12.17 -4.16
CA LEU A 79 -21.21 -11.23 -3.93
C LEU A 79 -21.97 -10.88 -5.22
N GLY A 80 -21.46 -11.29 -6.39
CA GLY A 80 -22.08 -11.02 -7.68
C GLY A 80 -21.99 -9.56 -8.14
N VAL A 81 -21.20 -8.72 -7.45
CA VAL A 81 -20.96 -7.31 -7.81
C VAL A 81 -19.84 -7.16 -8.85
N LEU A 82 -18.92 -8.12 -8.91
CA LEU A 82 -17.78 -8.10 -9.82
C LEU A 82 -17.74 -9.40 -10.64
N LYS A 83 -17.70 -9.25 -11.97
CA LYS A 83 -17.48 -10.37 -12.89
C LYS A 83 -15.99 -10.41 -13.26
N ILE A 84 -15.41 -11.60 -13.16
CA ILE A 84 -13.99 -11.85 -13.45
C ILE A 84 -13.89 -13.04 -14.40
N GLU A 85 -13.28 -12.81 -15.56
CA GLU A 85 -13.10 -13.80 -16.62
C GLU A 85 -11.65 -13.81 -17.14
N GLN A 86 -11.14 -14.99 -17.47
CA GLN A 86 -9.86 -15.12 -18.16
C GLN A 86 -10.14 -15.35 -19.64
N LEU A 87 -10.02 -14.30 -20.46
CA LEU A 87 -10.33 -14.38 -21.88
C LEU A 87 -9.15 -14.88 -22.74
N ASN A 88 -7.95 -15.01 -22.17
CA ASN A 88 -6.78 -15.51 -22.88
C ASN A 88 -6.69 -17.03 -22.81
N LYS A 89 -6.41 -17.66 -23.96
CA LYS A 89 -6.28 -19.12 -24.11
C LYS A 89 -4.89 -19.65 -23.75
N SER A 90 -3.89 -18.76 -23.60
CA SER A 90 -2.52 -19.14 -23.28
C SER A 90 -2.36 -19.32 -21.78
N GLN A 91 -1.79 -20.46 -21.36
CA GLN A 91 -1.47 -20.76 -19.96
C GLN A 91 -0.46 -19.77 -19.35
N ARG A 92 0.30 -19.04 -20.18
CA ARG A 92 1.30 -18.07 -19.72
C ARG A 92 0.71 -16.69 -19.41
N ASP A 93 -0.46 -16.38 -19.97
CA ASP A 93 -1.10 -15.09 -19.73
C ASP A 93 -1.97 -15.15 -18.48
N MET A 94 -1.48 -14.54 -17.41
CA MET A 94 -2.18 -14.43 -16.12
C MET A 94 -3.12 -13.21 -16.07
N THR A 95 -3.47 -12.65 -17.23
CA THR A 95 -4.32 -11.47 -17.34
C THR A 95 -5.79 -11.84 -17.13
N ASN A 96 -6.42 -11.18 -16.16
CA ASN A 96 -7.85 -11.31 -15.89
C ASN A 96 -8.58 -10.09 -16.43
N TYR A 97 -9.81 -10.31 -16.87
CA TYR A 97 -10.75 -9.29 -17.31
C TYR A 97 -11.79 -9.06 -16.23
N TYR A 98 -12.08 -7.80 -15.95
CA TYR A 98 -12.95 -7.38 -14.86
C TYR A 98 -14.05 -6.46 -15.41
N THR A 99 -15.27 -6.67 -14.93
CA THR A 99 -16.38 -5.73 -15.13
C THR A 99 -17.31 -5.72 -13.92
N ILE A 100 -17.98 -4.59 -13.69
CA ILE A 100 -18.89 -4.40 -12.56
C ILE A 100 -20.30 -4.78 -12.99
N ASN A 101 -20.97 -5.57 -12.16
CA ASN A 101 -22.38 -5.86 -12.32
C ASN A 101 -23.22 -4.79 -11.61
N TYR A 102 -23.55 -3.71 -12.32
CA TYR A 102 -24.33 -2.60 -11.77
C TYR A 102 -25.77 -2.97 -11.41
N GLU A 103 -26.28 -4.10 -11.89
CA GLU A 103 -27.62 -4.62 -11.57
C GLU A 103 -27.68 -5.30 -10.19
N SER A 104 -26.56 -5.44 -9.50
CA SER A 104 -26.53 -6.06 -8.18
C SER A 104 -27.27 -5.20 -7.14
N GLU A 105 -28.21 -5.81 -6.40
CA GLU A 105 -28.97 -5.14 -5.34
C GLU A 105 -28.09 -4.51 -4.24
N LEU A 106 -26.84 -4.96 -4.11
CA LEU A 106 -25.88 -4.44 -3.14
C LEU A 106 -25.34 -3.06 -3.50
N LEU A 107 -25.49 -2.64 -4.76
CA LEU A 107 -25.05 -1.33 -5.25
C LEU A 107 -26.19 -0.31 -5.30
N ASP A 108 -27.42 -0.75 -5.01
CA ASP A 108 -28.61 0.08 -5.13
C ASP A 108 -28.81 0.92 -3.85
N GLU A 109 -28.55 2.23 -3.95
CA GLU A 109 -28.56 3.22 -2.85
C GLU A 109 -29.86 3.17 -2.03
N VAL A 110 -30.98 2.78 -2.65
CA VAL A 110 -32.33 2.79 -2.07
C VAL A 110 -32.51 1.76 -0.93
N LYS A 111 -31.69 0.70 -0.88
CA LYS A 111 -31.78 -0.33 0.18
C LYS A 111 -30.81 -0.08 1.34
N VAL A 112 -29.75 0.71 1.14
CA VAL A 112 -28.73 0.97 2.17
C VAL A 112 -29.29 1.83 3.31
N ALA A 113 -30.29 2.66 3.04
CA ALA A 113 -30.93 3.53 4.03
C ALA A 113 -31.98 2.83 4.94
N LYS A 114 -32.30 1.54 4.71
CA LYS A 114 -33.36 0.86 5.48
C LYS A 114 -32.84 -0.34 6.25
N SER A 115 -31.79 -0.15 7.05
CA SER A 115 -31.55 -1.08 8.15
C SER A 115 -32.70 -0.95 9.14
N LYS A 116 -33.38 -2.06 9.45
CA LYS A 116 -34.17 -2.16 10.66
C LYS A 116 -33.19 -1.90 11.79
N GLY A 117 -33.31 -0.76 12.47
CA GLY A 117 -32.47 -0.42 13.61
C GLY A 117 -32.37 -1.65 14.51
N SER A 118 -31.15 -2.13 14.71
CA SER A 118 -30.89 -3.19 15.68
C SER A 118 -31.49 -2.74 17.01
N LYS A 119 -32.27 -3.61 17.67
CA LYS A 119 -32.57 -3.43 19.09
C LYS A 119 -31.27 -3.71 19.85
N CYS A 120 -30.33 -2.78 19.79
CA CYS A 120 -29.24 -2.73 20.74
C CYS A 120 -29.90 -2.46 22.09
N ALA A 121 -29.87 -3.44 22.99
CA ALA A 121 -30.12 -3.14 24.39
C ALA A 121 -29.13 -2.03 24.78
N LEU A 122 -29.63 -0.97 25.42
CA LEU A 122 -28.77 0.03 26.05
C LEU A 122 -27.72 -0.73 26.89
N PRO A 123 -26.46 -0.28 26.94
CA PRO A 123 -25.45 -0.90 27.79
C PRO A 123 -25.92 -0.78 29.25
N SER A 124 -26.58 -1.84 29.72
CA SER A 124 -27.00 -2.01 31.09
C SER A 124 -25.81 -2.60 31.84
N GLY A 125 -25.02 -1.71 32.44
CA GLY A 125 -24.17 -1.98 33.59
C GLY A 125 -23.27 -3.21 33.52
N GLN A 126 -22.03 -3.02 33.07
CA GLN A 126 -20.91 -3.82 33.56
C GLN A 126 -19.97 -2.89 34.33
N ASN A 127 -20.34 -2.61 35.57
CA ASN A 127 -19.35 -2.27 36.60
C ASN A 127 -19.19 -3.54 37.43
N ASP A 128 -18.46 -4.51 36.90
CA ASP A 128 -18.00 -5.60 37.76
C ASP A 128 -17.10 -4.99 38.84
N THR A 129 -17.35 -5.34 40.10
CA THR A 129 -16.54 -4.87 41.22
C THR A 129 -15.17 -5.53 41.08
N MET A 130 -14.14 -4.73 40.86
CA MET A 130 -12.77 -5.22 40.83
C MET A 130 -12.40 -5.73 42.22
N GLU A 131 -12.17 -7.04 42.37
CA GLU A 131 -11.58 -7.56 43.62
C GLU A 131 -10.16 -7.01 43.75
N GLU A 132 -9.85 -6.44 44.92
CA GLU A 132 -8.48 -6.12 45.33
C GLU A 132 -7.68 -7.43 45.51
N VAL A 133 -7.19 -7.97 44.41
CA VAL A 133 -6.21 -9.06 44.46
C VAL A 133 -4.83 -8.43 44.65
N ASN A 134 -4.23 -8.69 45.81
CA ASN A 134 -2.85 -8.32 46.11
C ASN A 134 -1.90 -9.02 45.12
N MET A 135 -1.44 -8.31 44.09
CA MET A 135 -0.49 -8.84 43.11
C MET A 135 0.83 -9.22 43.79
N LYS A 136 1.08 -10.52 43.96
CA LYS A 136 2.42 -11.00 44.32
C LYS A 136 3.34 -10.84 43.11
N ARG A 137 4.37 -10.02 43.26
CA ARG A 137 5.44 -9.83 42.27
C ARG A 137 5.98 -11.18 41.81
N SER A 138 6.11 -11.37 40.50
CA SER A 138 6.65 -12.62 39.96
C SER A 138 8.07 -12.86 40.49
N THR A 139 8.31 -14.07 41.00
CA THR A 139 9.66 -14.50 41.38
C THR A 139 10.49 -14.66 40.11
N ARG A 140 11.54 -13.86 40.00
CA ARG A 140 12.57 -13.90 38.96
C ARG A 140 12.96 -15.36 38.67
N SER A 141 12.72 -15.81 37.44
CA SER A 141 13.16 -17.12 36.97
C SER A 141 14.67 -17.25 37.15
N LYS A 142 15.11 -18.21 37.96
CA LYS A 142 16.51 -18.63 38.02
C LYS A 142 16.81 -19.39 36.73
N ARG A 143 17.36 -18.70 35.73
CA ARG A 143 17.95 -19.37 34.57
C ARG A 143 19.16 -20.20 35.05
N PRO A 144 19.26 -21.50 34.72
CA PRO A 144 20.49 -22.25 34.89
C PRO A 144 21.58 -21.62 34.03
N ALA A 145 22.82 -21.60 34.53
CA ALA A 145 23.98 -21.09 33.81
C ALA A 145 24.14 -21.86 32.49
N VAL A 146 23.93 -21.16 31.37
CA VAL A 146 24.31 -21.66 30.05
C VAL A 146 25.82 -21.59 29.96
N ILE A 147 26.40 -22.69 29.51
CA ILE A 147 27.82 -22.93 29.30
C ILE A 147 28.44 -21.79 28.49
N ARG A 148 29.49 -21.19 29.06
CA ARG A 148 30.32 -20.13 28.47
C ARG A 148 31.12 -20.72 27.31
N SER A 149 30.79 -20.37 26.08
CA SER A 149 31.75 -20.42 24.96
C SER A 149 32.31 -19.03 24.74
N ASN A 150 33.63 -18.94 24.78
CA ASN A 150 34.44 -17.71 24.79
C ASN A 150 34.19 -16.80 23.59
N TRP A 151 33.91 -15.52 23.87
CA TRP A 151 34.45 -14.42 23.08
C TRP A 151 34.92 -13.32 24.04
N HIS A 152 36.13 -12.82 23.80
CA HIS A 152 36.80 -11.76 24.54
C HIS A 152 36.27 -10.41 24.05
N ASP A 153 35.77 -9.59 24.97
CA ASP A 153 35.59 -8.14 24.80
C ASP A 153 36.64 -7.45 25.67
N ASP A 154 37.62 -6.77 25.05
CA ASP A 154 38.47 -5.78 25.73
C ASP A 154 37.99 -4.37 25.35
N PRO A 155 37.59 -3.51 26.31
CA PRO A 155 37.32 -2.12 26.06
C PRO A 155 38.59 -1.29 26.32
N THR A 156 38.88 -0.32 25.45
CA THR A 156 39.81 0.77 25.81
C THR A 156 39.26 2.08 25.27
N GLU A 157 38.75 2.90 26.17
CA GLU A 157 38.48 4.33 25.97
C GLU A 157 39.78 5.10 26.22
N ASN A 158 40.16 6.02 25.34
CA ASN A 158 41.01 7.15 25.70
C ASN A 158 40.58 8.44 25.01
N THR A 159 40.22 9.41 25.84
CA THR A 159 39.91 10.82 25.54
C THR A 159 41.20 11.62 25.29
N THR A 160 41.21 12.56 24.34
CA THR A 160 41.94 13.84 24.47
C THR A 160 41.35 14.93 23.55
N GLU A 161 41.11 16.12 24.11
CA GLU A 161 40.69 17.38 23.48
C GLU A 161 41.78 18.01 22.59
N SER A 162 41.39 18.84 21.61
CA SER A 162 42.11 20.10 21.31
C SER A 162 41.29 21.06 20.41
N THR A 163 41.14 22.28 20.93
CA THR A 163 40.64 23.52 20.31
C THR A 163 41.78 24.23 19.57
N THR A 164 41.49 24.96 18.46
CA THR A 164 41.94 26.36 18.18
C THR A 164 41.59 26.78 16.74
N ASP A 165 41.37 28.09 16.62
CA ASP A 165 40.56 28.84 15.67
C ASP A 165 41.42 29.75 14.75
N ASN A 166 40.84 30.17 13.61
CA ASN A 166 41.08 31.39 12.81
C ASN A 166 42.24 31.49 11.78
N LYS A 167 41.91 31.64 10.48
CA LYS A 167 41.73 32.93 9.74
C LYS A 167 41.93 32.78 8.20
N THR A 168 40.89 33.13 7.44
CA THR A 168 40.75 33.27 5.95
C THR A 168 41.64 34.40 5.36
N PRO A 169 41.65 34.71 4.04
CA PRO A 169 41.18 34.02 2.80
C PRO A 169 42.23 34.05 1.66
N SER A 170 41.97 33.41 0.49
CA SER A 170 42.33 33.91 -0.87
C SER A 170 42.28 32.81 -1.93
N CYS A 171 41.30 32.87 -2.83
CA CYS A 171 41.48 32.43 -4.22
C CYS A 171 42.19 33.58 -4.96
N PRO A 172 43.02 33.30 -6.00
CA PRO A 172 42.44 33.37 -7.33
C PRO A 172 43.13 32.55 -8.45
N VAL A 173 42.44 32.56 -9.61
CA VAL A 173 42.90 32.42 -11.01
C VAL A 173 43.12 31.03 -11.62
N ALA A 174 42.60 30.96 -12.85
CA ALA A 174 42.53 29.90 -13.85
C ALA A 174 43.86 29.62 -14.58
N GLU A 175 43.91 28.54 -15.37
CA GLU A 175 44.50 28.50 -16.73
C GLU A 175 44.22 27.14 -17.42
N GLN A 176 43.51 27.16 -18.55
CA GLN A 176 43.90 26.47 -19.80
C GLN A 176 44.61 27.53 -20.65
N PRO A 177 45.54 27.25 -21.61
CA PRO A 177 45.53 26.21 -22.66
C PRO A 177 46.94 25.57 -22.90
N ASP A 178 47.13 24.63 -23.83
CA ASP A 178 47.72 24.85 -25.18
C ASP A 178 47.62 23.52 -25.98
N GLU A 179 47.09 23.50 -27.21
CA GLU A 179 47.78 23.76 -28.52
C GLU A 179 48.76 22.62 -28.92
N THR A 180 48.91 22.13 -30.16
CA THR A 180 48.55 22.55 -31.53
C THR A 180 48.61 21.27 -32.41
N GLY A 181 47.67 20.95 -33.30
CA GLY A 181 47.71 21.24 -34.76
C GLY A 181 48.38 20.11 -35.58
N PRO A 182 48.28 20.06 -36.93
CA PRO A 182 47.45 20.77 -37.92
C PRO A 182 46.64 19.77 -38.80
N ALA A 183 45.98 20.06 -39.94
CA ALA A 183 45.13 21.13 -40.46
C ALA A 183 44.70 20.67 -41.89
N ILE A 184 43.46 20.96 -42.31
CA ILE A 184 43.02 21.30 -43.70
C ILE A 184 42.98 20.11 -44.72
N THR A 185 41.93 19.83 -45.51
CA THR A 185 41.22 20.60 -46.58
C THR A 185 39.75 20.14 -46.74
N VAL A 186 38.74 21.03 -46.74
CA VAL A 186 38.09 21.75 -47.87
C VAL A 186 37.01 20.95 -48.65
N LEU A 187 35.83 21.57 -48.71
CA LEU A 187 34.63 21.25 -49.48
C LEU A 187 34.80 21.51 -50.99
N GLU A 188 34.15 20.70 -51.81
CA GLU A 188 33.28 21.14 -52.91
C GLU A 188 32.07 20.20 -52.98
#